data_AF-A0A969EK42-F1
#
_entry.id   AF-A0A969EK42-F1
#
_cell.length_a   1.000
_cell.length_b   1.000
_cell.length_c   1.000
_cell.angle_alpha   90.00
_cell.angle_beta   90.00
_cell.angle_gamma   90.00
#
_symmetry.space_group_name_H-M   'P 1'
#
loop_
_entity.id
_entity.type
_entity.pdbx_description
1 polymer ?
#
loop_
_entity_poly.entity_id
_entity_poly.type
_entity_poly.pdbx_seq_one_letter_code
_entity_poly.pdbx_strand_id
1 'polypeptide(L)'
;MIGGGLLAGAFFFISHTAIFGIGLSVFTTNSIDFWWRAGWPALILNPLAWYIAVLWYAGYWDDPYSSVRTRQRPWMYITIGIGAILLALLLFTPFLPSFEQLAVLDLSNPFNLSGISLLLLAYPIFILLCTGLSLDVLLRPGPSTRVLATVARKRARPWLIAASIDFLLVTIFVSGMLLWVVSNLQNPVFIAQIDQSIAIFDFMISGLISFAILAIGQAFVAYEIFTGSALPRQGLARGWRRVIILSAGYGTLIGGAFALRWHPIYSLLLTALLMVTFFALLNWRSFAERDLQMRLLRPFVSAEGMYERLLAENLPDKSSFTLIDELIQTVLDASWADLIPVGARATLVEAYAFPVWGDIPSRR
;
A
#
# COMPACT_ATOMS: atom_id res chain seq x y z
N MET A 1 -7.77 0.56 -9.30
CA MET A 1 -6.33 0.42 -9.63
C MET A 1 -5.52 -0.02 -8.41
N ILE A 2 -5.51 0.72 -7.29
CA ILE A 2 -4.79 0.33 -6.06
C ILE A 2 -5.25 -1.05 -5.52
N GLY A 3 -6.56 -1.32 -5.54
CA GLY A 3 -7.09 -2.64 -5.12
C GLY A 3 -6.57 -3.82 -5.95
N GLY A 4 -6.30 -3.61 -7.24
CA GLY A 4 -5.73 -4.66 -8.11
C GLY A 4 -4.27 -4.98 -7.78
N GLY A 5 -3.46 -3.94 -7.47
CA GLY A 5 -2.08 -4.12 -7.01
C GLY A 5 -2.00 -4.84 -5.66
N LEU A 6 -2.91 -4.51 -4.73
CA LEU A 6 -2.97 -5.18 -3.42
C LEU A 6 -3.35 -6.66 -3.55
N LEU A 7 -4.28 -7.01 -4.45
CA LEU A 7 -4.62 -8.41 -4.74
C LEU A 7 -3.45 -9.17 -5.37
N ALA A 8 -2.72 -8.55 -6.31
CA ALA A 8 -1.52 -9.15 -6.89
C ALA A 8 -0.45 -9.39 -5.82
N GLY A 9 -0.22 -8.43 -4.92
CA GLY A 9 0.69 -8.59 -3.78
C GLY A 9 0.25 -9.73 -2.84
N ALA A 10 -1.03 -9.79 -2.46
CA ALA A 10 -1.55 -10.88 -1.64
C ALA A 10 -1.37 -12.25 -2.30
N PHE A 11 -1.63 -12.34 -3.61
CA PHE A 11 -1.45 -13.57 -4.37
C PHE A 11 0.02 -14.01 -4.41
N PHE A 12 0.95 -13.08 -4.57
CA PHE A 12 2.38 -13.37 -4.48
C PHE A 12 2.74 -14.00 -3.12
N PHE A 13 2.28 -13.42 -2.02
CA PHE A 13 2.56 -13.96 -0.68
C PHE A 13 1.93 -15.32 -0.42
N ILE A 14 0.73 -15.59 -0.97
CA ILE A 14 0.09 -16.91 -0.89
C ILE A 14 0.95 -17.94 -1.63
N SER A 15 1.34 -17.66 -2.87
CA SER A 15 2.20 -18.55 -3.66
C SER A 15 3.56 -18.78 -2.98
N HIS A 16 4.18 -17.72 -2.46
CA HIS A 16 5.43 -17.80 -1.71
C HIS A 16 5.32 -18.70 -0.47
N THR A 17 4.29 -18.47 0.35
CA THR A 17 4.04 -19.26 1.58
C THR A 17 3.74 -20.72 1.24
N ALA A 18 3.03 -20.98 0.15
CA ALA A 18 2.75 -22.33 -0.32
C ALA A 18 4.02 -23.07 -0.75
N ILE A 19 4.93 -22.40 -1.48
CA ILE A 19 6.22 -22.98 -1.88
C ILE A 19 7.08 -23.32 -0.66
N PHE A 20 7.21 -22.40 0.30
CA PHE A 20 7.96 -22.65 1.54
C PHE A 20 7.31 -23.72 2.43
N GLY A 21 5.97 -23.76 2.48
CA GLY A 21 5.21 -24.71 3.31
C GLY A 21 5.26 -26.15 2.82
N ILE A 22 5.44 -26.39 1.52
CA ILE A 22 5.64 -27.73 0.95
C ILE A 22 7.04 -28.27 1.26
N GLY A 23 8.00 -27.37 1.55
CA GLY A 23 9.39 -27.69 1.85
C GLY A 23 10.23 -27.80 0.58
N LEU A 24 11.41 -27.18 0.60
CA LEU A 24 12.34 -27.21 -0.53
C LEU A 24 12.85 -28.63 -0.82
N SER A 25 12.84 -29.54 0.17
CA SER A 25 13.35 -30.90 0.02
C SER A 25 12.52 -31.84 -0.86
N VAL A 26 11.30 -31.46 -1.28
CA VAL A 26 10.41 -32.26 -2.12
C VAL A 26 10.31 -31.64 -3.52
N PHE A 27 11.44 -31.54 -4.21
CA PHE A 27 11.60 -30.88 -5.52
C PHE A 27 10.74 -31.45 -6.67
N THR A 28 10.02 -32.56 -6.47
CA THR A 28 9.41 -33.38 -7.54
C THR A 28 7.88 -33.32 -7.62
N THR A 29 7.21 -32.46 -6.84
CA THR A 29 5.73 -32.43 -6.82
C THR A 29 5.15 -31.42 -7.81
N ASN A 30 4.21 -31.84 -8.68
CA ASN A 30 3.43 -30.96 -9.58
C ASN A 30 2.79 -29.74 -8.86
N SER A 31 2.55 -29.85 -7.56
CA SER A 31 2.03 -28.75 -6.75
C SER A 31 3.00 -27.58 -6.63
N ILE A 32 4.32 -27.81 -6.57
CA ILE A 32 5.31 -26.73 -6.48
C ILE A 32 5.40 -26.00 -7.81
N ASP A 33 5.41 -26.71 -8.93
CA ASP A 33 5.43 -26.09 -10.27
C ASP A 33 4.18 -25.26 -10.55
N PHE A 34 3.02 -25.68 -10.03
CA PHE A 34 1.80 -24.88 -10.08
C PHE A 34 1.95 -23.55 -9.33
N TRP A 35 2.38 -23.57 -8.06
CA TRP A 35 2.58 -22.35 -7.27
C TRP A 35 3.69 -21.46 -7.82
N TRP A 36 4.73 -22.08 -8.39
CA TRP A 36 5.79 -21.41 -9.13
C TRP A 36 5.22 -20.61 -10.31
N ARG A 37 4.46 -21.26 -11.20
CA ARG A 37 3.80 -20.62 -12.35
C ARG A 37 2.81 -19.54 -11.92
N ALA A 38 2.05 -19.79 -10.85
CA ALA A 38 1.09 -18.84 -10.31
C ALA A 38 1.76 -17.60 -9.71
N GLY A 39 2.94 -17.72 -9.10
CA GLY A 39 3.66 -16.58 -8.52
C GLY A 39 4.12 -15.55 -9.56
N TRP A 40 4.56 -15.99 -10.73
CA TRP A 40 5.18 -15.13 -11.74
C TRP A 40 4.32 -13.97 -12.26
N PRO A 41 3.02 -14.16 -12.61
CA PRO A 41 2.15 -13.05 -12.96
C PRO A 41 2.10 -11.96 -11.88
N ALA A 42 2.05 -12.33 -10.61
CA ALA A 42 2.06 -11.36 -9.52
C ALA A 42 3.42 -10.64 -9.39
N LEU A 43 4.54 -11.33 -9.59
CA LEU A 43 5.89 -10.71 -9.64
C LEU A 43 6.00 -9.65 -10.74
N ILE A 44 5.35 -9.83 -11.90
CA ILE A 44 5.42 -8.88 -13.02
C ILE A 44 4.41 -7.73 -12.84
N LEU A 45 3.18 -8.06 -12.43
CA LEU A 45 2.12 -7.06 -12.32
C LEU A 45 2.34 -6.08 -11.17
N ASN A 46 2.96 -6.51 -10.06
CA ASN A 46 3.09 -5.68 -8.87
C ASN A 46 3.99 -4.43 -9.08
N PRO A 47 5.22 -4.54 -9.63
CA PRO A 47 6.05 -3.35 -9.93
C PRO A 47 5.40 -2.39 -10.94
N LEU A 48 4.67 -2.94 -11.92
CA LEU A 48 3.95 -2.15 -12.92
C LEU A 48 2.76 -1.41 -12.27
N ALA A 49 2.01 -2.08 -11.40
CA ALA A 49 0.92 -1.46 -10.65
C ALA A 49 1.44 -0.33 -9.75
N TRP A 50 2.59 -0.52 -9.10
CA TRP A 50 3.26 0.53 -8.32
C TRP A 50 3.62 1.75 -9.17
N TYR A 51 4.27 1.53 -10.32
CA TYR A 51 4.64 2.62 -11.23
C TYR A 51 3.43 3.41 -11.74
N ILE A 52 2.36 2.71 -12.13
CA ILE A 52 1.10 3.36 -12.54
C ILE A 52 0.49 4.16 -11.38
N ALA A 53 0.47 3.62 -10.16
CA ALA A 53 -0.05 4.32 -8.99
C ALA A 53 0.75 5.59 -8.68
N VAL A 54 2.07 5.54 -8.83
CA VAL A 54 2.97 6.70 -8.64
C VAL A 54 2.78 7.76 -9.72
N LEU A 55 2.61 7.36 -10.99
CA LEU A 55 2.23 8.30 -12.05
C LEU A 55 0.91 8.99 -11.73
N TRP A 56 -0.06 8.24 -11.17
CA TRP A 56 -1.40 8.76 -10.88
C TRP A 56 -1.31 9.79 -9.78
N TYR A 57 -0.57 9.43 -8.73
CA TYR A 57 -0.24 10.32 -7.63
C TYR A 57 0.46 11.62 -8.08
N ALA A 58 1.37 11.54 -9.06
CA ALA A 58 2.11 12.69 -9.58
C ALA A 58 1.30 13.60 -10.52
N GLY A 59 0.05 13.24 -10.84
CA GLY A 59 -0.84 14.03 -11.70
C GLY A 59 -0.60 13.83 -13.20
N TYR A 60 -0.08 12.67 -13.62
CA TYR A 60 0.15 12.36 -15.04
C TYR A 60 -1.13 12.49 -15.89
N TRP A 61 -2.29 12.20 -15.30
CA TRP A 61 -3.61 12.29 -15.96
C TRP A 61 -4.30 13.65 -15.82
N ASP A 62 -3.75 14.57 -15.00
CA ASP A 62 -4.42 15.85 -14.70
C ASP A 62 -4.30 16.86 -15.86
N ASP A 63 -3.13 16.94 -16.50
CA ASP A 63 -2.84 17.89 -17.58
C ASP A 63 -2.05 17.22 -18.73
N PRO A 64 -2.58 17.25 -19.99
CA PRO A 64 -1.90 16.77 -21.18
C PRO A 64 -0.52 17.41 -21.45
N TYR A 65 -0.30 18.65 -21.02
CA TYR A 65 0.93 19.41 -21.28
C TYR A 65 1.90 19.43 -20.09
N SER A 66 1.63 18.65 -19.04
CA SER A 66 2.51 18.57 -17.87
C SER A 66 3.90 18.01 -18.23
N SER A 67 4.93 18.57 -17.61
CA SER A 67 6.32 18.13 -17.79
C SER A 67 6.57 16.68 -17.34
N VAL A 68 5.74 16.15 -16.44
CA VAL A 68 5.78 14.73 -16.04
C VAL A 68 5.28 13.85 -17.17
N ARG A 69 4.19 14.25 -17.85
CA ARG A 69 3.61 13.45 -18.93
C ARG A 69 4.55 13.35 -20.13
N THR A 70 5.16 14.46 -20.55
CA THR A 70 6.12 14.45 -21.68
C THR A 70 7.35 13.58 -21.37
N ARG A 71 7.88 13.67 -20.14
CA ARG A 71 9.03 12.88 -19.70
C ARG A 71 8.72 11.38 -19.58
N GLN A 72 7.58 11.02 -19.01
CA GLN A 72 7.26 9.64 -18.63
C GLN A 72 6.48 8.86 -19.68
N ARG A 73 5.87 9.53 -20.66
CA ARG A 73 5.11 8.86 -21.73
C ARG A 73 5.90 7.80 -22.50
N PRO A 74 7.13 8.04 -23.00
CA PRO A 74 7.88 6.97 -23.70
C PRO A 74 8.18 5.80 -22.75
N TRP A 75 8.58 6.10 -21.51
CA TRP A 75 8.89 5.09 -20.50
C TRP A 75 7.68 4.27 -20.06
N MET A 76 6.49 4.86 -20.04
CA MET A 76 5.24 4.16 -19.78
C MET A 76 4.95 3.11 -20.86
N TYR A 77 5.14 3.44 -22.14
CA TYR A 77 4.95 2.45 -23.20
C TYR A 77 6.04 1.36 -23.18
N ILE A 78 7.29 1.73 -22.86
CA ILE A 78 8.39 0.75 -22.73
C ILE A 78 8.11 -0.22 -21.58
N THR A 79 7.76 0.27 -20.39
CA THR A 79 7.44 -0.58 -19.23
C THR A 79 6.25 -1.49 -19.49
N ILE A 80 5.16 -0.97 -20.05
CA ILE A 80 3.99 -1.78 -20.40
C ILE A 80 4.36 -2.82 -21.47
N GLY A 81 5.14 -2.44 -22.48
CA GLY A 81 5.60 -3.34 -23.53
C GLY A 81 6.45 -4.48 -22.98
N ILE A 82 7.46 -4.18 -22.16
CA ILE A 82 8.30 -5.20 -21.51
C ILE A 82 7.45 -6.09 -20.59
N GLY A 83 6.58 -5.51 -19.77
CA GLY A 83 5.68 -6.28 -18.90
C GLY A 83 4.75 -7.21 -19.67
N ALA A 84 4.20 -6.75 -20.80
CA ALA A 84 3.38 -7.57 -21.69
C ALA A 84 4.18 -8.68 -22.37
N ILE A 85 5.41 -8.41 -22.80
CA ILE A 85 6.32 -9.43 -23.34
C ILE A 85 6.62 -10.49 -22.28
N LEU A 86 6.95 -10.08 -21.05
CA LEU A 86 7.22 -11.01 -19.95
C LEU A 86 5.97 -11.86 -19.63
N LEU A 87 4.78 -11.26 -19.55
CA LEU A 87 3.53 -12.00 -19.34
C LEU A 87 3.22 -12.95 -20.51
N ALA A 88 3.45 -12.53 -21.75
CA ALA A 88 3.28 -13.39 -22.91
C ALA A 88 4.24 -14.59 -22.84
N LEU A 89 5.51 -14.35 -22.51
CA LEU A 89 6.50 -15.41 -22.30
C LEU A 89 6.05 -16.40 -21.20
N LEU A 90 5.38 -15.95 -20.14
CA LEU A 90 4.82 -16.86 -19.12
C LEU A 90 3.71 -17.78 -19.66
N LEU A 91 2.85 -17.28 -20.55
CA LEU A 91 1.73 -18.04 -21.12
C LEU A 91 2.21 -19.12 -22.09
N PHE A 92 3.34 -18.88 -22.74
CA PHE A 92 3.98 -19.86 -23.60
C PHE A 92 4.87 -20.78 -22.74
N THR A 93 4.33 -21.96 -22.42
CA THR A 93 4.95 -23.01 -21.60
C THR A 93 6.41 -23.37 -21.89
N PRO A 94 6.97 -23.30 -23.12
CA PRO A 94 8.40 -23.58 -23.33
C PRO A 94 9.38 -22.56 -22.74
N PHE A 95 8.91 -21.37 -22.32
CA PHE A 95 9.80 -20.30 -21.83
C PHE A 95 9.96 -20.23 -20.32
N LEU A 96 9.06 -20.88 -19.55
CA LEU A 96 9.21 -20.96 -18.10
C LEU A 96 9.90 -22.27 -17.71
N PRO A 97 11.15 -22.23 -17.19
CA PRO A 97 11.77 -23.43 -16.65
C PRO A 97 10.95 -23.94 -15.46
N SER A 98 10.83 -25.26 -15.35
CA SER A 98 10.21 -25.87 -14.19
C SER A 98 11.05 -25.57 -12.94
N PHE A 99 10.43 -25.64 -11.77
CA PHE A 99 11.14 -25.42 -10.50
C PHE A 99 12.37 -26.34 -10.36
N GLU A 100 12.27 -27.59 -10.81
CA GLU A 100 13.35 -28.57 -10.80
C GLU A 100 14.52 -28.20 -11.72
N GLN A 101 14.24 -27.73 -12.95
CA GLN A 101 15.25 -27.28 -13.90
C GLN A 101 16.04 -26.07 -13.36
N LEU A 102 15.35 -25.17 -12.65
CA LEU A 102 16.00 -24.05 -11.96
C LEU A 102 16.81 -24.49 -10.75
N ALA A 103 16.29 -25.42 -9.93
CA ALA A 103 16.95 -25.89 -8.73
C ALA A 103 18.25 -26.65 -9.03
N VAL A 104 18.29 -27.37 -10.14
CA VAL A 104 19.47 -28.14 -10.59
C VAL A 104 20.36 -27.32 -11.54
N LEU A 105 19.97 -26.08 -11.89
CA LEU A 105 20.63 -25.27 -12.93
C LEU A 105 20.76 -26.01 -14.28
N ASP A 106 19.87 -26.99 -14.56
CA ASP A 106 19.83 -27.67 -15.86
C ASP A 106 19.15 -26.76 -16.89
N LEU A 107 19.98 -25.91 -17.49
CA LEU A 107 19.61 -24.84 -18.40
C LEU A 107 19.89 -25.25 -19.86
N SER A 108 19.62 -26.51 -20.21
CA SER A 108 19.79 -27.09 -21.55
C SER A 108 18.76 -26.61 -22.61
N ASN A 109 17.84 -25.71 -22.23
CA ASN A 109 16.80 -25.17 -23.12
C ASN A 109 17.38 -24.16 -24.16
N PRO A 110 16.91 -24.15 -25.43
CA PRO A 110 17.51 -23.38 -26.53
C PRO A 110 17.29 -21.85 -26.45
N PHE A 111 16.54 -21.38 -25.44
CA PHE A 111 16.28 -19.95 -25.19
C PHE A 111 17.13 -19.37 -24.05
N ASN A 112 18.18 -20.07 -23.64
CA ASN A 112 19.15 -19.59 -22.67
C ASN A 112 20.32 -18.90 -23.40
N LEU A 113 20.51 -17.59 -23.15
CA LEU A 113 21.72 -16.90 -23.59
C LEU A 113 22.82 -17.24 -22.58
N SER A 114 23.90 -17.90 -23.03
CA SER A 114 25.05 -18.23 -22.17
C SER A 114 24.68 -19.04 -20.91
N GLY A 115 23.66 -19.90 -21.00
CA GLY A 115 23.24 -20.74 -19.86
C GLY A 115 22.44 -20.00 -18.79
N ILE A 116 21.92 -18.79 -19.05
CA ILE A 116 21.00 -18.07 -18.15
C ILE A 116 19.68 -17.83 -18.88
N SER A 117 18.56 -18.14 -18.24
CA SER A 117 17.23 -17.89 -18.83
C SER A 117 17.02 -16.40 -19.09
N LEU A 118 16.57 -16.06 -20.30
CA LEU A 118 16.29 -14.68 -20.67
C LEU A 118 15.30 -14.01 -19.71
N LEU A 119 14.35 -14.79 -19.16
CA LEU A 119 13.39 -14.32 -18.16
C LEU A 119 14.07 -13.91 -16.84
N LEU A 120 15.07 -14.67 -16.40
CA LEU A 120 15.86 -14.43 -15.19
C LEU A 120 16.71 -13.16 -15.29
N LEU A 121 17.14 -12.77 -16.50
CA LEU A 121 17.86 -11.51 -16.73
C LEU A 121 16.92 -10.33 -16.99
N ALA A 122 15.84 -10.55 -17.76
CA ALA A 122 14.90 -9.51 -18.12
C ALA A 122 14.08 -9.03 -16.90
N TYR A 123 13.75 -9.92 -15.95
CA TYR A 123 12.96 -9.57 -14.79
C TYR A 123 13.65 -8.57 -13.84
N PRO A 124 14.91 -8.79 -13.39
CA PRO A 124 15.66 -7.80 -12.59
C PRO A 124 15.77 -6.43 -13.29
N ILE A 125 16.00 -6.42 -14.60
CA ILE A 125 16.06 -5.17 -15.39
C ILE A 125 14.69 -4.48 -15.37
N PHE A 126 13.61 -5.24 -15.57
CA PHE A 126 12.25 -4.73 -15.56
C PHE A 126 11.84 -4.13 -14.21
N ILE A 127 12.09 -4.83 -13.10
CA ILE A 127 11.75 -4.32 -11.75
C ILE A 127 12.60 -3.09 -11.39
N LEU A 128 13.89 -3.06 -11.74
CA LEU A 128 14.74 -1.87 -11.56
C LEU A 128 14.24 -0.68 -12.38
N LEU A 129 13.79 -0.93 -13.61
CA LEU A 129 13.25 0.11 -14.48
C LEU A 129 11.92 0.65 -13.92
N CYS A 130 11.00 -0.21 -13.48
CA CYS A 130 9.74 0.21 -12.84
C CYS A 130 9.97 0.99 -11.54
N THR A 131 10.82 0.48 -10.64
CA THR A 131 11.10 1.13 -9.34
C THR A 131 11.90 2.43 -9.52
N GLY A 132 12.90 2.45 -10.41
CA GLY A 132 13.70 3.64 -10.73
C GLY A 132 12.87 4.75 -11.36
N LEU A 133 11.99 4.43 -12.31
CA LEU A 133 11.07 5.41 -12.90
C LEU A 133 10.04 5.90 -11.87
N SER A 134 9.56 5.03 -10.99
CA SER A 134 8.69 5.43 -9.87
C SER A 134 9.39 6.46 -8.97
N LEU A 135 10.66 6.23 -8.65
CA LEU A 135 11.46 7.16 -7.87
C LEU A 135 11.68 8.50 -8.59
N ASP A 136 12.00 8.50 -9.89
CA ASP A 136 12.13 9.74 -10.68
C ASP A 136 10.85 10.59 -10.63
N VAL A 137 9.70 9.94 -10.77
CA VAL A 137 8.39 10.59 -10.72
C VAL A 137 8.14 11.22 -9.35
N LEU A 138 8.45 10.52 -8.26
CA LEU A 138 8.32 11.05 -6.89
C LEU A 138 9.31 12.17 -6.58
N LEU A 139 10.51 12.12 -7.14
CA LEU A 139 11.53 13.14 -6.96
C LEU A 139 11.15 14.43 -7.70
N ARG A 140 10.46 14.36 -8.84
CA ARG A 140 10.06 15.52 -9.65
C ARG A 140 8.56 15.45 -10.03
N PRO A 141 7.65 15.70 -9.05
CA PRO A 141 6.21 15.62 -9.28
C PRO A 141 5.68 16.82 -10.08
N GLY A 142 4.56 16.61 -10.77
CA GLY A 142 3.92 17.65 -11.59
C GLY A 142 3.12 18.66 -10.74
N PRO A 143 2.84 19.86 -11.28
CA PRO A 143 1.96 20.82 -10.63
C PRO A 143 0.56 20.21 -10.48
N SER A 144 -0.07 20.38 -9.31
CA SER A 144 -1.47 19.97 -9.12
C SER A 144 -2.40 21.18 -9.30
N THR A 145 -3.50 20.98 -10.00
CA THR A 145 -4.49 22.03 -10.31
C THR A 145 -5.28 22.51 -9.09
N ARG A 146 -5.29 21.75 -7.98
CA ARG A 146 -6.01 22.10 -6.74
C ARG A 146 -5.02 22.43 -5.62
N VAL A 147 -5.17 23.58 -4.97
CA VAL A 147 -4.29 24.04 -3.86
C VAL A 147 -4.23 23.00 -2.74
N LEU A 148 -5.38 22.45 -2.35
CA LEU A 148 -5.45 21.43 -1.31
C LEU A 148 -4.71 20.13 -1.70
N ALA A 149 -4.58 19.82 -3.00
CA ALA A 149 -3.88 18.63 -3.52
C ALA A 149 -2.38 18.73 -3.37
N THR A 150 -1.84 19.94 -3.48
CA THR A 150 -0.41 20.18 -3.27
C THR A 150 0.01 19.80 -1.84
N VAL A 151 -0.82 20.12 -0.84
CA VAL A 151 -0.52 19.88 0.59
C VAL A 151 -0.58 18.38 0.90
N ALA A 152 -1.61 17.69 0.40
CA ALA A 152 -1.76 16.24 0.56
C ALA A 152 -0.59 15.47 -0.09
N ARG A 153 -0.22 15.84 -1.33
CA ARG A 153 0.96 15.28 -2.02
C ARG A 153 2.23 15.53 -1.21
N LYS A 154 2.49 16.76 -0.76
CA LYS A 154 3.71 17.05 0.03
C LYS A 154 3.84 16.18 1.29
N ARG A 155 2.74 15.88 1.99
CA ARG A 155 2.75 15.03 3.19
C ARG A 155 2.93 13.54 2.88
N ALA A 156 2.33 13.03 1.81
CA ALA A 156 2.45 11.62 1.42
C ALA A 156 3.80 11.30 0.73
N ARG A 157 4.42 12.29 0.08
CA ARG A 157 5.66 12.15 -0.68
C ARG A 157 6.82 11.45 0.06
N PRO A 158 7.24 11.87 1.28
CA PRO A 158 8.37 11.23 1.95
C PRO A 158 8.14 9.73 2.19
N TRP A 159 6.91 9.34 2.50
CA TRP A 159 6.53 7.95 2.71
C TRP A 159 6.56 7.12 1.42
N LEU A 160 6.11 7.69 0.29
CA LEU A 160 6.20 7.03 -1.02
C LEU A 160 7.64 6.90 -1.52
N ILE A 161 8.49 7.89 -1.22
CA ILE A 161 9.93 7.82 -1.52
C ILE A 161 10.57 6.71 -0.68
N ALA A 162 10.28 6.66 0.63
CA ALA A 162 10.77 5.60 1.51
C ALA A 162 10.37 4.21 0.99
N ALA A 163 9.11 4.02 0.59
CA ALA A 163 8.66 2.74 0.00
C ALA A 163 9.38 2.40 -1.32
N SER A 164 9.62 3.39 -2.19
CA SER A 164 10.32 3.14 -3.47
C SER A 164 11.80 2.81 -3.26
N ILE A 165 12.46 3.44 -2.29
CA ILE A 165 13.83 3.11 -1.88
C ILE A 165 13.87 1.72 -1.26
N ASP A 166 12.89 1.37 -0.43
CA ASP A 166 12.79 0.05 0.18
C ASP A 166 12.62 -1.06 -0.88
N PHE A 167 11.78 -0.85 -1.90
CA PHE A 167 11.66 -1.80 -3.02
C PHE A 167 12.96 -1.96 -3.83
N LEU A 168 13.77 -0.89 -3.95
CA LEU A 168 15.11 -1.00 -4.54
C LEU A 168 16.04 -1.82 -3.65
N LEU A 169 16.01 -1.62 -2.33
CA LEU A 169 16.77 -2.44 -1.39
C LEU A 169 16.36 -3.91 -1.48
N VAL A 170 15.06 -4.22 -1.48
CA VAL A 170 14.55 -5.58 -1.67
C VAL A 170 15.09 -6.19 -2.97
N THR A 171 15.05 -5.44 -4.07
CA THR A 171 15.57 -5.92 -5.38
C THR A 171 17.07 -6.23 -5.32
N ILE A 172 17.86 -5.37 -4.67
CA ILE A 172 19.31 -5.57 -4.49
C ILE A 172 19.57 -6.78 -3.60
N PHE A 173 18.85 -6.92 -2.48
CA PHE A 173 18.97 -8.06 -1.56
C PHE A 173 18.64 -9.38 -2.25
N VAL A 174 17.52 -9.46 -2.98
CA VAL A 174 17.12 -10.67 -3.72
C VAL A 174 18.15 -11.00 -4.80
N SER A 175 18.61 -10.01 -5.56
CA SER A 175 19.61 -10.23 -6.61
C SER A 175 20.96 -10.67 -6.02
N GLY A 176 21.40 -10.05 -4.93
CA GLY A 176 22.61 -10.42 -4.21
C GLY A 176 22.53 -11.82 -3.60
N MET A 177 21.38 -12.19 -3.03
CA MET A 177 21.11 -13.53 -2.53
C MET A 177 21.22 -14.58 -3.65
N LEU A 178 20.59 -14.34 -4.81
CA LEU A 178 20.67 -15.27 -5.94
C LEU A 178 22.12 -15.46 -6.43
N LEU A 179 22.87 -14.37 -6.58
CA LEU A 179 24.30 -14.44 -6.96
C LEU A 179 25.14 -15.17 -5.91
N TRP A 180 24.87 -14.93 -4.63
CA TRP A 180 25.53 -15.62 -3.53
C TRP A 180 25.23 -17.12 -3.53
N VAL A 181 23.97 -17.51 -3.73
CA VAL A 181 23.59 -18.92 -3.86
C VAL A 181 24.33 -19.55 -5.03
N VAL A 182 24.21 -19.00 -6.24
CA VAL A 182 24.81 -19.56 -7.46
C VAL A 182 26.33 -19.71 -7.34
N SER A 183 27.03 -18.74 -6.75
CA SER A 183 28.49 -18.80 -6.57
C SER A 183 28.95 -19.85 -5.55
N ASN A 184 28.06 -20.30 -4.65
CA ASN A 184 28.40 -21.26 -3.59
C ASN A 184 27.79 -22.66 -3.82
N LEU A 185 27.04 -22.88 -4.90
CA LEU A 185 26.42 -24.18 -5.22
C LEU A 185 27.42 -25.32 -5.37
N GLN A 186 28.69 -25.03 -5.68
CA GLN A 186 29.73 -26.04 -5.81
C GLN A 186 30.31 -26.51 -4.46
N ASN A 187 29.97 -25.85 -3.35
CA ASN A 187 30.47 -26.19 -2.02
C ASN A 187 29.50 -27.15 -1.30
N PRO A 188 29.88 -28.41 -1.02
CA PRO A 188 28.97 -29.38 -0.41
C PRO A 188 28.57 -29.02 1.03
N VAL A 189 29.41 -28.28 1.77
CA VAL A 189 29.08 -27.80 3.12
C VAL A 189 28.00 -26.73 3.07
N PHE A 190 28.00 -25.92 2.01
CA PHE A 190 27.00 -24.88 1.78
C PHE A 190 25.61 -25.47 1.53
N ILE A 191 25.53 -26.52 0.70
CA ILE A 191 24.26 -27.21 0.40
C ILE A 191 23.62 -27.75 1.69
N ALA A 192 24.43 -28.23 2.64
CA ALA A 192 23.93 -28.73 3.92
C ALA A 192 23.38 -27.62 4.86
N GLN A 193 23.75 -26.35 4.65
CA GLN A 193 23.35 -25.20 5.47
C GLN A 193 22.47 -24.19 4.72
N ILE A 194 22.05 -24.53 3.50
CA ILE A 194 21.36 -23.60 2.61
C ILE A 194 20.00 -23.17 3.16
N ASP A 195 19.28 -24.10 3.81
CA ASP A 195 17.95 -23.84 4.38
C ASP A 195 17.98 -22.74 5.44
N GLN A 196 18.96 -22.80 6.37
CA GLN A 196 19.10 -21.79 7.42
C GLN A 196 19.50 -20.44 6.84
N SER A 197 20.37 -20.44 5.82
CA SER A 197 20.81 -19.20 5.17
C SER A 197 19.67 -18.53 4.41
N ILE A 198 18.90 -19.31 3.64
CA ILE A 198 17.71 -18.83 2.91
C ILE A 198 16.68 -18.27 3.90
N ALA A 199 16.47 -18.93 5.05
CA ALA A 199 15.53 -18.46 6.07
C ALA A 199 15.92 -17.08 6.65
N ILE A 200 17.22 -16.82 6.84
CA ILE A 200 17.70 -15.50 7.31
C ILE A 200 17.45 -14.43 6.24
N PHE A 201 17.75 -14.72 4.97
CA PHE A 201 17.46 -13.79 3.87
C PHE A 201 15.96 -13.50 3.73
N ASP A 202 15.12 -14.54 3.81
CA ASP A 202 13.66 -14.40 3.76
C ASP A 202 13.13 -13.54 4.91
N PHE A 203 13.67 -13.73 6.13
CA PHE A 203 13.32 -12.89 7.27
C PHE A 203 13.70 -11.42 7.05
N MET A 204 14.89 -11.14 6.50
CA MET A 204 15.33 -9.78 6.19
C MET A 204 14.45 -9.13 5.11
N ILE A 205 14.16 -9.86 4.02
CA ILE A 205 13.31 -9.37 2.93
C ILE A 205 11.88 -9.14 3.42
N SER A 206 11.32 -10.04 4.23
CA SER A 206 10.01 -9.89 4.85
C SER A 206 9.95 -8.66 5.77
N GLY A 207 11.03 -8.37 6.51
CA GLY A 207 11.16 -7.17 7.31
C GLY A 207 11.12 -5.88 6.48
N LEU A 208 11.85 -5.84 5.36
CA LEU A 208 11.82 -4.72 4.41
C LEU A 208 10.41 -4.56 3.83
N ILE A 209 9.79 -5.63 3.31
CA ILE A 209 8.44 -5.53 2.74
C ILE A 209 7.42 -5.08 3.80
N SER A 210 7.54 -5.52 5.05
CA SER A 210 6.73 -5.02 6.16
C SER A 210 6.90 -3.51 6.36
N PHE A 211 8.14 -3.01 6.29
CA PHE A 211 8.41 -1.58 6.34
C PHE A 211 7.80 -0.83 5.14
N ALA A 212 7.90 -1.35 3.91
CA ALA A 212 7.23 -0.77 2.74
C ALA A 212 5.71 -0.71 2.91
N ILE A 213 5.07 -1.77 3.42
CA ILE A 213 3.61 -1.78 3.67
C ILE A 213 3.23 -0.69 4.69
N LEU A 214 4.02 -0.53 5.76
CA LEU A 214 3.81 0.53 6.74
C LEU A 214 3.96 1.92 6.11
N ALA A 215 5.02 2.15 5.32
CA ALA A 215 5.25 3.41 4.63
C ALA A 215 4.12 3.74 3.65
N ILE A 216 3.67 2.78 2.85
CA ILE A 216 2.54 2.94 1.92
C ILE A 216 1.25 3.28 2.69
N GLY A 217 0.95 2.58 3.77
CA GLY A 217 -0.23 2.87 4.59
C GLY A 217 -0.19 4.27 5.22
N GLN A 218 0.99 4.71 5.69
CA GLN A 218 1.17 6.09 6.17
C GLN A 218 1.00 7.11 5.05
N ALA A 219 1.47 6.80 3.83
CA ALA A 219 1.22 7.64 2.67
C ALA A 219 -0.27 7.79 2.38
N PHE A 220 -1.05 6.70 2.46
CA PHE A 220 -2.50 6.71 2.26
C PHE A 220 -3.22 7.55 3.32
N VAL A 221 -2.88 7.38 4.60
CA VAL A 221 -3.42 8.21 5.70
C VAL A 221 -3.06 9.69 5.48
N ALA A 222 -1.85 9.99 5.02
CA ALA A 222 -1.43 11.36 4.73
C ALA A 222 -2.10 11.96 3.47
N TYR A 223 -2.52 11.13 2.52
CA TYR A 223 -3.13 11.53 1.24
C TYR A 223 -4.65 11.73 1.30
N GLU A 224 -5.29 11.38 2.41
CA GLU A 224 -6.76 11.27 2.64
C GLU A 224 -7.58 12.55 2.33
N ILE A 225 -6.94 13.68 2.06
CA ILE A 225 -7.59 14.96 1.79
C ILE A 225 -8.34 14.98 0.42
N PHE A 226 -8.19 13.96 -0.44
CA PHE A 226 -8.79 13.93 -1.81
C PHE A 226 -9.84 12.85 -2.09
N THR A 227 -10.25 12.02 -1.13
CA THR A 227 -11.32 11.02 -1.36
C THR A 227 -12.72 11.63 -1.52
N GLY A 228 -12.85 12.95 -1.61
CA GLY A 228 -14.10 13.63 -1.98
C GLY A 228 -15.12 13.73 -0.85
N SER A 229 -14.85 13.13 0.31
CA SER A 229 -15.60 13.35 1.55
C SER A 229 -14.85 14.39 2.39
N ALA A 230 -15.44 15.56 2.57
CA ALA A 230 -14.91 16.53 3.52
C ALA A 230 -15.09 15.97 4.94
N LEU A 231 -14.02 15.36 5.48
CA LEU A 231 -13.78 14.91 6.88
C LEU A 231 -14.31 13.50 7.23
N PRO A 232 -13.63 12.69 8.09
CA PRO A 232 -12.80 13.07 9.25
C PRO A 232 -11.31 12.64 9.17
N ARG A 233 -10.42 13.54 9.61
CA ARG A 233 -8.94 13.42 9.65
C ARG A 233 -8.35 12.23 10.42
N GLN A 234 -9.18 11.39 11.05
CA GLN A 234 -8.73 10.37 12.00
C GLN A 234 -9.32 8.98 11.76
N GLY A 235 -10.34 8.83 10.91
CA GLY A 235 -11.03 7.55 10.70
C GLY A 235 -10.09 6.49 10.10
N LEU A 236 -9.45 6.83 8.97
CA LEU A 236 -8.50 5.94 8.30
C LEU A 236 -7.22 5.73 9.13
N ALA A 237 -6.72 6.76 9.80
CA ALA A 237 -5.56 6.64 10.71
C ALA A 237 -5.84 5.64 11.86
N ARG A 238 -7.01 5.74 12.49
CA ARG A 238 -7.46 4.81 13.55
C ARG A 238 -7.67 3.41 12.99
N GLY A 239 -8.29 3.28 11.83
CA GLY A 239 -8.47 2.00 11.13
C GLY A 239 -7.13 1.35 10.81
N TRP A 240 -6.20 2.11 10.23
CA TRP A 240 -4.85 1.67 9.90
C TRP A 240 -4.08 1.17 11.12
N ARG A 241 -4.13 1.89 12.24
CA ARG A 241 -3.51 1.44 13.50
C ARG A 241 -4.09 0.11 14.00
N ARG A 242 -5.41 -0.09 13.90
CA ARG A 242 -6.05 -1.37 14.29
C ARG A 242 -5.59 -2.51 13.39
N VAL A 243 -5.48 -2.28 12.08
CA VAL A 243 -4.97 -3.27 11.13
C VAL A 243 -3.52 -3.63 11.46
N ILE A 244 -2.66 -2.65 11.76
CA ILE A 244 -1.27 -2.93 12.18
C ILE A 244 -1.22 -3.79 13.43
N ILE A 245 -1.98 -3.44 14.47
CA ILE A 245 -2.02 -4.19 15.74
C ILE A 245 -2.51 -5.61 15.49
N LEU A 246 -3.56 -5.78 14.68
CA LEU A 246 -4.06 -7.10 14.33
C LEU A 246 -3.01 -7.91 13.58
N SER A 247 -2.40 -7.36 12.52
CA SER A 247 -1.42 -8.07 11.71
C SER A 247 -0.21 -8.50 12.55
N ALA A 248 0.25 -7.64 13.45
CA ALA A 248 1.34 -7.97 14.39
C ALA A 248 0.93 -9.07 15.38
N GLY A 249 -0.26 -8.97 15.98
CA GLY A 249 -0.79 -9.98 16.90
C GLY A 249 -1.00 -11.33 16.21
N TYR A 250 -1.61 -11.32 15.02
CA TYR A 250 -1.84 -12.48 14.19
C TYR A 250 -0.54 -13.18 13.79
N GLY A 251 0.44 -12.43 13.27
CA GLY A 251 1.75 -12.96 12.91
C GLY A 251 2.49 -13.58 14.10
N THR A 252 2.44 -12.93 15.27
CA THR A 252 3.07 -13.44 16.50
C THR A 252 2.39 -14.70 17.00
N LEU A 253 1.06 -14.75 17.02
CA LEU A 253 0.30 -15.91 17.48
C LEU A 253 0.51 -17.13 16.58
N ILE A 254 0.46 -16.93 15.26
CA ILE A 254 0.64 -18.03 14.31
C ILE A 254 2.09 -18.48 14.26
N GLY A 255 3.05 -17.54 14.20
CA GLY A 255 4.47 -17.88 14.29
C GLY A 255 4.80 -18.64 15.57
N GLY A 256 4.22 -18.22 16.71
CA GLY A 256 4.32 -18.93 17.98
C GLY A 256 3.71 -20.34 17.95
N ALA A 257 2.53 -20.49 17.35
CA ALA A 257 1.89 -21.80 17.19
C ALA A 257 2.73 -22.78 16.36
N PHE A 258 3.39 -22.29 15.30
CA PHE A 258 4.35 -23.09 14.52
C PHE A 258 5.61 -23.43 15.32
N ALA A 259 6.17 -22.48 16.08
CA ALA A 259 7.34 -22.72 16.94
C ALA A 259 7.05 -23.77 18.04
N LEU A 260 5.83 -23.79 18.56
CA LEU A 260 5.33 -24.75 19.54
C LEU A 260 4.90 -26.10 18.91
N ARG A 261 5.07 -26.28 17.59
CA ARG A 261 4.70 -27.49 16.83
C ARG A 261 3.24 -27.91 17.04
N TRP A 262 2.32 -26.95 17.12
CA TRP A 262 0.89 -27.25 17.21
C TRP A 262 0.40 -27.97 15.94
N HIS A 263 -0.59 -28.84 16.10
CA HIS A 263 -1.19 -29.54 14.95
C HIS A 263 -1.77 -28.49 13.97
N PRO A 264 -1.57 -28.62 12.64
CA PRO A 264 -1.97 -27.61 11.65
C PRO A 264 -3.47 -27.26 11.66
N ILE A 265 -4.31 -28.16 12.16
CA ILE A 265 -5.76 -27.92 12.31
C ILE A 265 -6.01 -26.79 13.33
N TYR A 266 -5.23 -26.73 14.41
CA TYR A 266 -5.39 -25.70 15.44
C TYR A 266 -4.92 -24.33 14.95
N SER A 267 -3.89 -24.24 14.11
CA SER A 267 -3.47 -22.95 13.53
C SER A 267 -4.50 -22.43 12.52
N LEU A 268 -5.13 -23.31 11.73
CA LEU A 268 -6.24 -22.95 10.84
C LEU A 268 -7.47 -22.47 11.62
N LEU A 269 -7.86 -23.20 12.68
CA LEU A 269 -8.99 -22.80 13.55
C LEU A 269 -8.71 -21.47 14.25
N LEU A 270 -7.50 -21.28 14.76
CA LEU A 270 -7.07 -20.02 15.39
C LEU A 270 -7.14 -18.86 14.40
N THR A 271 -6.68 -19.07 13.17
CA THR A 271 -6.77 -18.09 12.07
C THR A 271 -8.20 -17.69 11.79
N ALA A 272 -9.09 -18.68 11.63
CA ALA A 272 -10.50 -18.45 11.36
C ALA A 272 -11.17 -17.70 12.52
N LEU A 273 -10.92 -18.10 13.77
CA LEU A 273 -11.44 -17.45 14.96
C LEU A 273 -10.99 -15.98 15.05
N LEU A 274 -9.70 -15.71 14.82
CA LEU A 274 -9.15 -14.35 14.83
C LEU A 274 -9.77 -13.48 13.74
N MET A 275 -9.88 -13.99 12.51
CA MET A 275 -10.49 -13.26 11.39
C MET A 275 -11.96 -12.96 11.64
N VAL A 276 -12.75 -13.95 12.05
CA VAL A 276 -14.18 -13.76 12.35
C VAL A 276 -14.37 -12.75 13.48
N THR A 277 -13.60 -12.86 14.56
CA THR A 277 -13.69 -11.93 15.71
C THR A 277 -13.32 -10.51 15.28
N PHE A 278 -12.25 -10.37 14.49
CA PHE A 278 -11.82 -9.06 14.00
C PHE A 278 -12.85 -8.41 13.07
N PHE A 279 -13.36 -9.15 12.08
CA PHE A 279 -14.38 -8.64 11.17
C PHE A 279 -15.68 -8.30 11.90
N ALA A 280 -16.07 -9.09 12.90
CA ALA A 280 -17.23 -8.79 13.75
C ALA A 280 -17.03 -7.48 14.53
N LEU A 281 -15.87 -7.30 15.18
CA LEU A 281 -15.54 -6.09 15.92
C LEU A 281 -15.42 -4.86 15.02
N LEU A 282 -14.81 -5.00 13.84
CA LEU A 282 -14.72 -3.92 12.85
C LEU A 282 -16.09 -3.50 12.35
N ASN A 283 -16.93 -4.47 11.96
CA ASN A 283 -18.28 -4.18 11.48
C ASN A 283 -19.09 -3.51 12.58
N TRP A 284 -19.11 -4.09 13.79
CA TRP A 284 -19.80 -3.51 14.94
C TRP A 284 -19.38 -2.05 15.18
N ARG A 285 -18.08 -1.80 15.20
CA ARG A 285 -17.55 -0.45 15.44
C ARG A 285 -17.86 0.51 14.29
N SER A 286 -17.80 0.05 13.04
CA SER A 286 -18.18 0.83 11.87
C SER A 286 -19.66 1.20 11.90
N PHE A 287 -20.54 0.26 12.27
CA PHE A 287 -21.97 0.52 12.45
C PHE A 287 -22.23 1.51 13.59
N ALA A 288 -21.60 1.33 14.76
CA ALA A 288 -21.76 2.24 15.89
C ALA A 288 -21.27 3.66 15.58
N GLU A 289 -20.15 3.81 14.87
CA GLU A 289 -19.62 5.12 14.44
C GLU A 289 -20.58 5.78 13.42
N ARG A 290 -21.16 5.01 12.48
CA ARG A 290 -22.17 5.52 11.53
C ARG A 290 -23.47 5.95 12.21
N ASP A 291 -23.96 5.17 13.16
CA ASP A 291 -25.18 5.50 13.90
C ASP A 291 -25.02 6.77 14.73
N LEU A 292 -23.86 6.95 15.36
CA LEU A 292 -23.54 8.18 16.08
C LEU A 292 -23.48 9.38 15.12
N GLN A 293 -22.81 9.24 13.97
CA GLN A 293 -22.75 10.30 12.95
C GLN A 293 -24.14 10.66 12.42
N MET A 294 -24.98 9.67 12.11
CA MET A 294 -26.35 9.92 11.67
C MET A 294 -27.18 10.61 12.75
N ARG A 295 -27.02 10.24 14.03
CA ARG A 295 -27.68 10.94 15.16
C ARG A 295 -27.22 12.39 15.30
N LEU A 296 -25.94 12.67 15.11
CA LEU A 296 -25.36 14.02 15.18
C LEU A 296 -25.75 14.89 13.98
N LEU A 297 -25.92 14.30 12.79
CA LEU A 297 -26.35 15.03 11.58
C LEU A 297 -27.87 15.23 11.50
N ARG A 298 -28.64 14.39 12.20
CA ARG A 298 -30.11 14.44 12.19
C ARG A 298 -30.69 15.84 12.46
N PRO A 299 -30.24 16.60 13.48
CA PRO A 299 -30.77 17.94 13.77
C PRO A 299 -30.51 18.94 12.64
N PHE A 300 -29.38 18.82 11.94
CA PHE A 300 -28.98 19.73 10.86
C PHE A 300 -29.73 19.45 9.55
N VAL A 301 -30.05 18.18 9.28
CA VAL A 301 -30.88 17.80 8.12
C VAL A 301 -32.36 18.05 8.38
N SER A 302 -32.81 17.92 9.63
CA SER A 302 -34.20 18.20 10.02
C SER A 302 -34.47 19.67 10.34
N ALA A 303 -33.44 20.50 10.51
CA ALA A 303 -33.59 21.95 10.66
C ALA A 303 -33.83 22.59 9.28
N GLU A 304 -35.01 22.32 8.70
CA GLU A 304 -35.58 23.20 7.69
C GLU A 304 -35.58 24.63 8.27
N GLY A 305 -34.78 25.52 7.69
CA GLY A 305 -34.70 26.93 8.09
C GLY A 305 -33.45 27.36 8.87
N MET A 306 -32.38 26.56 8.99
CA MET A 306 -31.11 27.07 9.57
C MET A 306 -30.52 28.24 8.74
N TYR A 307 -30.66 28.18 7.42
CA TYR A 307 -30.29 29.27 6.51
C TYR A 307 -31.18 30.50 6.71
N GLU A 308 -32.47 30.29 6.98
CA GLU A 308 -33.44 31.36 7.23
C GLU A 308 -33.25 31.98 8.61
N ARG A 309 -32.89 31.22 9.65
CA ARG A 309 -32.54 31.75 10.98
C ARG A 309 -31.26 32.58 10.97
N LEU A 310 -30.23 32.11 10.26
CA LEU A 310 -28.97 32.88 10.08
C LEU A 310 -29.17 34.18 9.28
N LEU A 311 -30.22 34.26 8.45
CA LEU A 311 -30.59 35.46 7.70
C LEU A 311 -31.65 36.32 8.40
N ALA A 312 -32.45 35.76 9.31
CA ALA A 312 -33.54 36.44 9.99
C ALA A 312 -33.12 37.13 11.30
N GLU A 313 -32.08 36.65 11.98
CA GLU A 313 -31.56 37.30 13.19
C GLU A 313 -30.39 38.23 12.87
N ASN A 314 -30.64 39.55 12.98
CA ASN A 314 -29.64 40.61 12.99
C ASN A 314 -28.81 40.59 14.30
N LEU A 315 -28.11 39.49 14.56
CA LEU A 315 -26.93 39.31 15.42
C LEU A 315 -26.80 37.81 15.69
N PRO A 316 -25.69 37.16 15.32
CA PRO A 316 -25.51 35.74 15.59
C PRO A 316 -25.45 35.52 17.11
N ASP A 317 -26.48 34.90 17.66
CA ASP A 317 -26.49 34.49 19.06
C ASP A 317 -25.38 33.44 19.31
N LYS A 318 -24.75 33.48 20.50
CA LYS A 318 -23.63 32.59 20.89
C LYS A 318 -23.97 31.10 20.70
N SER A 319 -25.25 30.76 20.77
CA SER A 319 -25.81 29.42 20.57
C SER A 319 -25.53 28.83 19.17
N SER A 320 -25.43 29.68 18.14
CA SER A 320 -25.11 29.22 16.77
C SER A 320 -23.64 28.83 16.62
N PHE A 321 -22.74 29.58 17.27
CA PHE A 321 -21.31 29.27 17.27
C PHE A 321 -20.98 28.05 18.14
N THR A 322 -21.69 27.81 19.24
CA THR A 322 -21.52 26.57 20.02
C THR A 322 -21.90 25.32 19.23
N LEU A 323 -22.90 25.41 18.34
CA LEU A 323 -23.30 24.31 17.47
C LEU A 323 -22.24 24.03 16.38
N ILE A 324 -21.60 25.10 15.88
CA ILE A 324 -20.48 25.02 14.93
C ILE A 324 -19.24 24.45 15.63
N ASP A 325 -18.96 24.85 16.86
CA ASP A 325 -17.85 24.31 17.67
C ASP A 325 -18.06 22.83 17.96
N GLU A 326 -19.27 22.42 18.33
CA GLU A 326 -19.61 21.02 18.56
C GLU A 326 -19.51 20.21 17.25
N LEU A 327 -19.84 20.79 16.10
CA LEU A 327 -19.63 20.17 14.79
C LEU A 327 -18.13 20.08 14.42
N ILE A 328 -17.34 21.12 14.68
CA ILE A 328 -15.89 21.13 14.42
C ILE A 328 -15.15 20.13 15.31
N GLN A 329 -15.55 20.05 16.59
CA GLN A 329 -14.88 19.21 17.58
C GLN A 329 -15.36 17.75 17.51
N THR A 330 -16.65 17.52 17.25
CA THR A 330 -17.26 16.17 17.31
C THR A 330 -17.37 15.51 15.94
N VAL A 331 -17.69 16.27 14.89
CA VAL A 331 -17.87 15.73 13.53
C VAL A 331 -16.61 15.87 12.70
N LEU A 332 -15.95 17.05 12.75
CA LEU A 332 -14.72 17.29 12.00
C LEU A 332 -13.46 16.82 12.74
N ASP A 333 -13.56 16.57 14.05
CA ASP A 333 -12.48 16.08 14.92
C ASP A 333 -11.19 16.91 14.72
N ALA A 334 -11.38 18.23 14.60
CA ALA A 334 -10.34 19.19 14.27
C ALA A 334 -10.01 20.06 15.49
N SER A 335 -8.74 20.06 15.89
CA SER A 335 -8.23 20.90 16.99
C SER A 335 -8.12 22.40 16.65
N TRP A 336 -8.40 22.75 15.39
CA TRP A 336 -8.23 24.06 14.79
C TRP A 336 -8.99 24.11 13.47
N ALA A 337 -9.82 25.12 13.27
CA ALA A 337 -10.56 25.37 12.05
C ALA A 337 -10.70 26.87 11.82
N ASP A 338 -10.58 27.32 10.58
CA ASP A 338 -10.72 28.72 10.21
C ASP A 338 -11.80 28.83 9.12
N LEU A 339 -12.89 29.49 9.44
CA LEU A 339 -14.03 29.72 8.56
C LEU A 339 -13.75 30.97 7.73
N ILE A 340 -13.27 30.75 6.51
CA ILE A 340 -13.03 31.81 5.53
C ILE A 340 -14.30 31.95 4.68
N PRO A 341 -15.02 33.07 4.74
CA PRO A 341 -16.19 33.29 3.89
C PRO A 341 -15.74 33.46 2.42
N VAL A 342 -16.35 32.70 1.50
CA VAL A 342 -16.02 32.72 0.06
C VAL A 342 -17.27 33.05 -0.75
N GLY A 343 -17.20 34.06 -1.63
CA GLY A 343 -18.26 34.44 -2.58
C GLY A 343 -18.82 35.85 -2.41
N ALA A 344 -19.87 36.20 -3.16
CA ALA A 344 -20.45 37.54 -3.23
C ALA A 344 -21.09 38.04 -1.90
N ARG A 345 -21.23 37.16 -0.91
CA ARG A 345 -21.75 37.46 0.45
C ARG A 345 -20.66 37.45 1.52
N ALA A 346 -19.38 37.38 1.13
CA ALA A 346 -18.27 37.28 2.08
C ALA A 346 -18.09 38.51 2.98
N THR A 347 -18.67 39.66 2.63
CA THR A 347 -18.66 40.89 3.44
C THR A 347 -19.66 40.89 4.59
N LEU A 348 -20.57 39.91 4.67
CA LEU A 348 -21.63 39.85 5.69
C LEU A 348 -21.28 38.97 6.91
N VAL A 349 -20.17 38.23 6.88
CA VAL A 349 -19.80 37.28 7.92
C VAL A 349 -18.32 37.47 8.26
N GLU A 350 -18.00 37.70 9.54
CA GLU A 350 -16.60 37.79 10.00
C GLU A 350 -15.93 36.40 9.97
N ALA A 351 -14.62 36.38 9.67
CA ALA A 351 -13.84 35.15 9.70
C ALA A 351 -13.82 34.58 11.13
N TYR A 352 -14.16 33.29 11.28
CA TYR A 352 -14.25 32.62 12.59
C TYR A 352 -13.16 31.56 12.73
N ALA A 353 -12.28 31.74 13.70
CA ALA A 353 -11.23 30.78 14.04
C ALA A 353 -11.60 30.01 15.32
N PHE A 354 -11.55 28.68 15.25
CA PHE A 354 -11.71 27.75 16.36
C PHE A 354 -10.35 27.13 16.72
N PRO A 355 -9.97 27.04 18.01
CA PRO A 355 -10.57 27.79 19.12
C PRO A 355 -10.32 29.29 18.93
N VAL A 356 -11.23 30.12 19.45
CA VAL A 356 -11.07 31.58 19.45
C VAL A 356 -9.72 31.89 20.11
N TRP A 357 -8.93 32.78 19.50
CA TRP A 357 -7.56 33.17 19.89
C TRP A 357 -7.42 33.83 21.28
N GLY A 358 -8.28 33.47 22.24
CA GLY A 358 -8.20 33.80 23.67
C GLY A 358 -8.03 32.58 24.60
N ASP A 359 -8.31 31.35 24.14
CA ASP A 359 -8.25 30.12 24.96
C ASP A 359 -7.07 29.22 24.58
N ILE A 360 -5.87 29.80 24.51
CA ILE A 360 -4.64 29.00 24.47
C ILE A 360 -4.23 28.78 25.93
N PRO A 361 -4.43 27.60 26.55
CA PRO A 361 -3.64 27.26 27.72
C PRO A 361 -2.19 27.21 27.25
N SER A 362 -1.38 28.13 27.76
CA SER A 362 0.05 28.21 27.51
C SER A 362 0.68 26.81 27.57
N ARG A 363 1.18 26.32 26.43
CA ARG A 363 1.93 25.06 26.35
C ARG A 363 3.08 25.06 27.36
N ARG A 364 3.09 24.09 28.26
CA ARG A 364 4.31 23.40 28.70
C ARG A 364 4.43 22.10 27.94
#